data_AF-A0A7C5J8U6-F1
#
_entry.id   AF-A0A7C5J8U6-F1
#
_cell.length_a   1.000
_cell.length_b   1.000
_cell.length_c   1.000
_cell.angle_alpha   90.00
_cell.angle_beta   90.00
_cell.angle_gamma   90.00
#
_symmetry.space_group_name_H-M   'P 1'
#
loop_
_entity.id
_entity.type
_entity.pdbx_description
1 polymer ?
#
loop_
_entity_poly.entity_id
_entity_poly.type
_entity_poly.pdbx_seq_one_letter_code
_entity_poly.pdbx_strand_id
1 'polypeptide(L)'
;MAASMHIRQIPLSSSQLLLELIQESLEHILGPDHTLISNKLPYKGHHLLALDGGGRPCLLSCDNRDGGRALLSALGVLEGLAQNRAWLYRLYPDIFRPDGGHGSAFHLDDMGLYILAPCLPPGGDYLHRALPRLRCFLTHALEVNGEIGLYIEPREPAGTAPRAARDLPLNPFREAPAALTPEETACLRG
;
A
#
# COMPACT_ATOMS: atom_id res chain seq x y z
N MET A 1 14.00 -41.48 10.43
CA MET A 1 14.81 -40.37 10.94
C MET A 1 14.16 -39.08 10.45
N ALA A 2 13.59 -38.27 11.33
CA ALA A 2 13.01 -36.98 10.94
C ALA A 2 14.15 -35.99 10.67
N ALA A 3 14.22 -35.43 9.46
CA ALA A 3 15.16 -34.36 9.15
C ALA A 3 14.81 -33.14 10.02
N SER A 4 15.79 -32.58 10.72
CA SER A 4 15.60 -31.38 11.53
C SER A 4 15.37 -30.19 10.61
N MET A 5 14.19 -29.58 10.69
CA MET A 5 13.83 -28.39 9.92
C MET A 5 14.48 -27.17 10.56
N HIS A 6 15.36 -26.48 9.80
CA HIS A 6 16.02 -25.27 10.26
C HIS A 6 15.33 -24.07 9.63
N ILE A 7 14.66 -23.27 10.46
CA ILE A 7 14.01 -22.01 10.05
C ILE A 7 14.78 -20.87 10.71
N ARG A 8 15.20 -19.88 9.91
CA ARG A 8 15.74 -18.63 10.45
C ARG A 8 15.21 -17.43 9.68
N GLN A 9 14.93 -16.35 10.39
CA GLN A 9 14.66 -15.07 9.74
C GLN A 9 15.96 -14.49 9.22
N ILE A 10 15.96 -14.00 7.97
CA ILE A 10 17.13 -13.39 7.34
C ILE A 10 16.79 -11.97 6.87
N PRO A 11 17.73 -11.01 6.91
CA PRO A 11 17.55 -9.74 6.24
C PRO A 11 17.67 -9.93 4.72
N LEU A 12 16.74 -9.37 3.95
CA LEU A 12 16.90 -9.29 2.49
C LEU A 12 17.82 -8.14 2.13
N SER A 13 18.95 -8.46 1.52
CA SER A 13 19.86 -7.47 0.94
C SER A 13 19.37 -6.93 -0.41
N SER A 14 18.48 -7.65 -1.09
CA SER A 14 17.99 -7.34 -2.43
C SER A 14 16.49 -7.05 -2.43
N SER A 15 16.12 -5.85 -2.85
CA SER A 15 14.72 -5.51 -3.11
C SER A 15 14.14 -6.23 -4.33
N GLN A 16 14.99 -6.67 -5.26
CA GLN A 16 14.56 -7.44 -6.42
C GLN A 16 14.06 -8.83 -5.99
N LEU A 17 14.79 -9.48 -5.08
CA LEU A 17 14.37 -10.75 -4.50
C LEU A 17 13.07 -10.59 -3.69
N LEU A 18 12.91 -9.48 -2.95
CA LEU A 18 11.65 -9.19 -2.27
C LEU A 18 10.49 -9.08 -3.27
N LEU A 19 10.68 -8.39 -4.40
CA LEU A 19 9.65 -8.24 -5.41
C LEU A 19 9.26 -9.58 -6.05
N GLU A 20 10.24 -10.44 -6.32
CA GLU A 20 10.02 -11.81 -6.83
C GLU A 20 9.22 -12.64 -5.84
N LEU A 21 9.62 -12.67 -4.57
CA LEU A 21 8.91 -13.39 -3.52
C LEU A 21 7.48 -12.89 -3.32
N ILE A 22 7.26 -11.57 -3.38
CA ILE A 22 5.91 -10.99 -3.31
C ILE A 22 5.09 -11.38 -4.53
N GLN A 23 5.70 -11.38 -5.72
CA GLN A 23 5.03 -11.79 -6.95
C GLN A 23 4.57 -13.25 -6.88
N GLU A 24 5.40 -14.14 -6.33
CA GLU A 24 5.05 -15.54 -6.08
C GLU A 24 3.97 -15.69 -5.00
N SER A 25 3.88 -14.72 -4.08
CA SER A 25 2.91 -14.72 -2.97
C SER A 25 1.61 -13.95 -3.27
N LEU A 26 1.38 -13.51 -4.52
CA LEU A 26 0.23 -12.65 -4.84
C LEU A 26 -1.11 -13.30 -4.53
N GLU A 27 -1.25 -14.62 -4.70
CA GLU A 27 -2.48 -15.34 -4.35
C GLU A 27 -2.81 -15.22 -2.86
N HIS A 28 -1.80 -15.22 -1.99
CA HIS A 28 -1.98 -15.04 -0.55
C HIS A 28 -2.38 -13.60 -0.17
N ILE A 29 -2.04 -12.63 -1.01
CA ILE A 29 -2.26 -11.20 -0.74
C ILE A 29 -3.60 -10.73 -1.33
N LEU A 30 -3.88 -11.08 -2.58
CA LEU A 30 -5.03 -10.62 -3.36
C LEU A 30 -6.15 -11.66 -3.48
N GLY A 31 -5.88 -12.90 -3.08
CA GLY A 31 -6.77 -14.03 -3.26
C GLY A 31 -6.56 -14.77 -4.59
N PRO A 32 -7.36 -15.84 -4.81
CA PRO A 32 -7.37 -16.55 -6.09
C PRO A 32 -7.82 -15.62 -7.23
N ASP A 33 -7.53 -16.03 -8.46
CA ASP A 33 -7.91 -15.34 -9.70
C ASP A 33 -7.35 -13.91 -9.87
N HIS A 34 -6.32 -13.55 -9.11
CA HIS A 34 -5.60 -12.30 -9.31
C HIS A 34 -4.88 -12.27 -10.68
N THR A 35 -4.68 -11.07 -11.22
CA THR A 35 -3.92 -10.87 -12.47
C THR A 35 -2.83 -9.84 -12.25
N LEU A 36 -1.57 -10.21 -12.45
CA LEU A 36 -0.46 -9.25 -12.45
C LEU A 36 -0.50 -8.44 -13.76
N ILE A 37 -0.60 -7.12 -13.65
CA ILE A 37 -0.61 -6.19 -14.79
C ILE A 37 0.80 -5.66 -15.09
N SER A 38 1.55 -5.25 -14.05
CA SER A 38 2.91 -4.76 -14.22
C SER A 38 3.74 -4.86 -12.95
N ASN A 39 5.01 -5.19 -13.11
CA ASN A 39 6.04 -5.13 -12.06
C ASN A 39 7.16 -4.12 -12.39
N LYS A 40 6.96 -3.30 -13.42
CA LYS A 40 7.95 -2.32 -13.95
C LYS A 40 7.29 -0.96 -14.15
N LEU A 41 6.59 -0.48 -13.14
CA LEU A 41 6.04 0.86 -13.18
C LEU A 41 7.20 1.89 -13.23
N PRO A 42 7.11 2.97 -14.03
CA PRO A 42 8.16 3.97 -14.16
C PRO A 42 8.18 4.97 -13.00
N TYR A 43 8.03 4.47 -11.77
CA TYR A 43 8.07 5.26 -10.54
C TYR A 43 9.18 4.73 -9.63
N LYS A 44 9.69 5.60 -8.76
CA LYS A 44 10.67 5.21 -7.75
C LYS A 44 10.04 4.24 -6.76
N GLY A 45 10.81 3.24 -6.33
CA GLY A 45 10.38 2.23 -5.36
C GLY A 45 10.12 0.88 -6.01
N HIS A 46 9.50 -0.02 -5.24
CA HIS A 46 9.21 -1.39 -5.66
C HIS A 46 7.70 -1.58 -5.62
N HIS A 47 7.10 -1.72 -6.80
CA HIS A 47 5.66 -1.66 -6.96
C HIS A 47 5.17 -2.72 -7.93
N LEU A 48 4.03 -3.32 -7.59
CA LEU A 48 3.27 -4.19 -8.47
C LEU A 48 1.90 -3.58 -8.70
N LEU A 49 1.46 -3.57 -9.95
CA LEU A 49 0.10 -3.27 -10.33
C LEU A 49 -0.58 -4.57 -10.72
N ALA A 50 -1.71 -4.86 -10.09
CA ALA A 50 -2.45 -6.09 -10.30
C ALA A 50 -3.96 -5.83 -10.30
N LEU A 51 -4.74 -6.83 -10.69
CA LEU A 51 -6.16 -6.94 -10.43
C LEU A 51 -6.39 -8.03 -9.38
N ASP A 52 -7.29 -7.81 -8.42
CA ASP A 52 -7.76 -8.88 -7.54
C ASP A 52 -8.73 -9.82 -8.29
N GLY A 53 -9.18 -10.91 -7.63
CA GLY A 53 -10.15 -11.85 -8.22
C GLY A 53 -11.52 -11.22 -8.54
N GLY A 54 -11.80 -10.02 -8.05
CA GLY A 54 -12.98 -9.22 -8.42
C GLY A 54 -12.72 -8.26 -9.59
N GLY A 55 -11.54 -8.32 -10.22
CA GLY A 55 -11.14 -7.41 -11.29
C GLY A 55 -10.79 -6.00 -10.80
N ARG A 56 -10.60 -5.78 -9.49
CA ARG A 56 -10.31 -4.46 -8.95
C ARG A 56 -8.82 -4.15 -8.97
N PRO A 57 -8.43 -2.94 -9.38
CA PRO A 57 -7.03 -2.56 -9.41
C PRO A 57 -6.43 -2.48 -8.01
N CYS A 58 -5.26 -3.07 -7.87
CA CYS A 58 -4.48 -3.12 -6.65
C CYS A 58 -3.07 -2.62 -6.93
N LEU A 59 -2.62 -1.64 -6.15
CA LEU A 59 -1.22 -1.22 -6.10
C LEU A 59 -0.59 -1.82 -4.86
N LEU A 60 0.38 -2.72 -5.09
CA LEU A 60 1.23 -3.24 -4.03
C LEU A 60 2.52 -2.46 -4.04
N SER A 61 2.92 -1.95 -2.87
CA SER A 61 4.20 -1.28 -2.67
C SER A 61 4.96 -1.96 -1.56
N CYS A 62 6.24 -2.24 -1.80
CA CYS A 62 7.05 -3.00 -0.89
C CYS A 62 8.37 -2.33 -0.56
N ASP A 63 8.83 -2.59 0.66
CA ASP A 63 10.12 -2.13 1.14
C ASP A 63 10.70 -3.14 2.13
N ASN A 64 11.97 -3.49 1.95
CA ASN A 64 12.65 -4.48 2.79
C ASN A 64 13.10 -3.93 4.15
N ARG A 65 12.81 -2.65 4.47
CA ARG A 65 13.29 -1.98 5.68
C ARG A 65 12.22 -1.15 6.38
N ASP A 66 11.40 -0.43 5.64
CA ASP A 66 10.56 0.64 6.19
C ASP A 66 9.17 0.73 5.52
N GLY A 67 8.12 0.46 6.30
CA GLY A 67 6.74 0.55 5.83
C GLY A 67 6.25 1.98 5.52
N GLY A 68 6.82 3.00 6.18
CA GLY A 68 6.54 4.40 5.87
C GLY A 68 7.08 4.80 4.50
N ARG A 69 8.29 4.34 4.15
CA ARG A 69 8.88 4.53 2.83
C ARG A 69 8.07 3.84 1.74
N ALA A 70 7.64 2.60 1.97
CA ALA A 70 6.73 1.89 1.07
C ALA A 70 5.44 2.70 0.85
N LEU A 71 4.79 3.15 1.93
CA LEU A 71 3.56 3.94 1.86
C LEU A 71 3.74 5.25 1.08
N LEU A 72 4.74 6.07 1.42
CA LEU A 72 4.97 7.34 0.75
C LEU A 72 5.29 7.14 -0.74
N SER A 73 6.05 6.10 -1.06
CA SER A 73 6.34 5.73 -2.44
C SER A 73 5.06 5.35 -3.19
N ALA A 74 4.18 4.57 -2.56
CA ALA A 74 2.90 4.20 -3.15
C ALA A 74 1.97 5.40 -3.35
N LEU A 75 1.90 6.33 -2.40
CA LEU A 75 1.13 7.57 -2.55
C LEU A 75 1.64 8.41 -3.72
N GLY A 76 2.97 8.50 -3.89
CA GLY A 76 3.57 9.16 -5.06
C GLY A 76 3.23 8.48 -6.38
N VAL A 77 3.14 7.14 -6.40
CA VAL A 77 2.63 6.41 -7.56
C VAL A 77 1.18 6.78 -7.81
N LEU A 78 0.30 6.71 -6.81
CA LEU A 78 -1.12 7.04 -6.95
C LEU A 78 -1.35 8.47 -7.47
N GLU A 79 -0.61 9.44 -6.96
CA GLU A 79 -0.64 10.81 -7.46
C GLU A 79 -0.18 10.89 -8.93
N GLY A 80 0.93 10.23 -9.26
CA GLY A 80 1.42 10.15 -10.64
C GLY A 80 0.43 9.48 -11.59
N LEU A 81 -0.25 8.44 -11.13
CA LEU A 81 -1.32 7.75 -11.84
C LEU A 81 -2.53 8.67 -12.05
N ALA A 82 -2.90 9.48 -11.04
CA ALA A 82 -4.00 10.44 -11.11
C ALA A 82 -3.78 11.47 -12.20
N GLN A 83 -2.57 12.02 -12.24
CA GLN A 83 -2.18 13.06 -13.16
C GLN A 83 -2.04 12.54 -14.60
N ASN A 84 -1.78 11.23 -14.78
CA ASN A 84 -1.47 10.63 -16.08
C ASN A 84 -2.46 9.54 -16.52
N ARG A 85 -3.75 9.73 -16.23
CA ARG A 85 -4.81 8.75 -16.54
C ARG A 85 -4.87 8.31 -18.00
N ALA A 86 -4.60 9.21 -18.95
CA ALA A 86 -4.57 8.89 -20.38
C ALA A 86 -3.43 7.92 -20.76
N TRP A 87 -2.29 8.02 -20.07
CA TRP A 87 -1.14 7.14 -20.27
C TRP A 87 -1.39 5.76 -19.66
N LEU A 88 -1.98 5.73 -18.46
CA LEU A 88 -2.47 4.49 -17.83
C LEU A 88 -3.41 3.71 -18.74
N TYR A 89 -4.38 4.38 -19.36
CA TYR A 89 -5.32 3.73 -20.28
C TYR A 89 -4.61 3.07 -21.47
N ARG A 90 -3.54 3.70 -21.98
CA ARG A 90 -2.76 3.16 -23.11
C ARG A 90 -1.91 1.96 -22.73
N LEU A 91 -1.29 1.98 -21.55
CA LEU A 91 -0.38 0.92 -21.14
C LEU A 91 -1.07 -0.25 -20.45
N TYR A 92 -2.15 0.03 -19.73
CA TYR A 92 -2.83 -0.93 -18.87
C TYR A 92 -4.35 -0.87 -19.08
N PRO A 93 -4.83 -1.12 -20.30
CA PRO A 93 -6.25 -1.01 -20.63
C PRO A 93 -7.13 -1.94 -19.80
N ASP A 94 -6.56 -3.05 -19.32
CA ASP A 94 -7.28 -4.06 -18.51
C ASP A 94 -7.81 -3.51 -17.18
N ILE A 95 -7.19 -2.46 -16.65
CA ILE A 95 -7.64 -1.75 -15.45
C ILE A 95 -8.93 -0.95 -15.69
N PHE A 96 -9.24 -0.64 -16.95
CA PHE A 96 -10.35 0.20 -17.36
C PHE A 96 -11.51 -0.61 -17.95
N ARG A 97 -11.44 -1.95 -17.92
CA ARG A 97 -12.48 -2.80 -18.49
C ARG A 97 -13.80 -2.68 -17.70
N PRO A 98 -14.93 -2.47 -18.37
CA PRO A 98 -16.24 -2.31 -17.72
C PRO A 98 -16.80 -3.60 -17.10
N ASP A 99 -16.20 -4.76 -17.40
CA ASP A 99 -16.72 -6.08 -17.03
C ASP A 99 -16.53 -6.42 -15.52
N GLY A 100 -15.76 -5.62 -14.78
CA GLY A 100 -15.51 -5.76 -13.33
C GLY A 100 -16.60 -5.16 -12.41
N GLY A 101 -17.78 -4.82 -12.94
CA GLY A 101 -18.90 -4.31 -12.14
C GLY A 101 -18.75 -2.85 -11.66
N HIS A 102 -17.77 -2.10 -12.18
CA HIS A 102 -17.60 -0.67 -11.94
C HIS A 102 -17.77 0.06 -13.28
N GLY A 103 -18.88 0.79 -13.42
CA GLY A 103 -19.30 1.38 -14.68
C GLY A 103 -18.26 2.35 -15.25
N SER A 104 -17.63 1.97 -16.37
CA SER A 104 -16.89 2.78 -17.36
C SER A 104 -15.78 3.75 -16.90
N ALA A 105 -15.59 4.02 -15.61
CA ALA A 105 -14.65 5.00 -15.11
C ALA A 105 -13.84 4.41 -13.96
N PHE A 106 -12.58 4.06 -14.23
CA PHE A 106 -11.58 3.84 -13.19
C PHE A 106 -11.49 5.08 -12.27
N HIS A 107 -11.77 4.91 -10.99
CA HIS A 107 -11.49 5.91 -9.97
C HIS A 107 -10.33 5.43 -9.11
N LEU A 108 -9.40 6.34 -8.78
CA LEU A 108 -8.29 5.99 -7.90
C LEU A 108 -8.76 5.60 -6.50
N ASP A 109 -9.90 6.13 -6.07
CA ASP A 109 -10.56 5.74 -4.81
C ASP A 109 -10.99 4.25 -4.82
N ASP A 110 -11.07 3.63 -6.00
CA ASP A 110 -11.33 2.21 -6.14
C ASP A 110 -10.08 1.34 -6.07
N MET A 111 -8.89 1.94 -6.13
CA MET A 111 -7.65 1.18 -6.07
C MET A 111 -7.40 0.66 -4.65
N GLY A 112 -7.19 -0.65 -4.54
CA GLY A 112 -6.66 -1.26 -3.32
C GLY A 112 -5.20 -0.87 -3.14
N LEU A 113 -4.82 -0.39 -1.95
CA LEU A 113 -3.44 -0.05 -1.65
C LEU A 113 -2.87 -1.05 -0.65
N TYR A 114 -1.82 -1.77 -1.04
CA TYR A 114 -1.22 -2.84 -0.25
C TYR A 114 0.23 -2.48 0.08
N ILE A 115 0.53 -2.35 1.36
CA ILE A 115 1.86 -2.00 1.86
C ILE A 115 2.50 -3.24 2.48
N LEU A 116 3.63 -3.68 1.94
CA LEU A 116 4.35 -4.87 2.40
C LEU A 116 5.73 -4.47 2.90
N ALA A 117 5.98 -4.64 4.21
CA ALA A 117 7.23 -4.25 4.83
C ALA A 117 7.47 -5.02 6.15
N PRO A 118 8.72 -5.09 6.64
CA PRO A 118 9.02 -5.72 7.93
C PRO A 118 8.54 -4.91 9.14
N CYS A 119 8.07 -3.68 8.94
CA CYS A 119 7.48 -2.84 9.96
C CYS A 119 6.27 -2.09 9.39
N LEU A 120 5.28 -1.81 10.24
CA LEU A 120 4.09 -1.07 9.81
C LEU A 120 4.41 0.43 9.62
N PRO A 121 3.75 1.10 8.67
CA PRO A 121 3.87 2.55 8.55
C PRO A 121 3.35 3.23 9.83
N PRO A 122 3.99 4.33 10.26
CA PRO A 122 3.49 5.13 11.38
C PRO A 122 2.09 5.66 11.08
N GLY A 123 1.23 5.73 12.11
CA GLY A 123 -0.13 6.23 11.97
C GLY A 123 -1.10 5.25 11.30
N GLY A 124 -0.81 3.95 11.31
CA GLY A 124 -1.64 2.90 10.69
C GLY A 124 -3.14 3.00 11.00
N ASP A 125 -3.52 3.25 12.26
CA ASP A 125 -4.93 3.36 12.67
C ASP A 125 -5.63 4.59 12.05
N TYR A 126 -4.92 5.70 11.90
CA TYR A 126 -5.45 6.88 11.22
C TYR A 126 -5.58 6.60 9.72
N LEU A 127 -4.53 6.08 9.10
CA LEU A 127 -4.48 5.80 7.67
C LEU A 127 -5.55 4.78 7.26
N HIS A 128 -5.80 3.76 8.07
CA HIS A 128 -6.84 2.77 7.78
C HIS A 128 -8.26 3.35 7.83
N ARG A 129 -8.47 4.41 8.62
CA ARG A 129 -9.74 5.16 8.64
C ARG A 129 -9.86 6.11 7.45
N ALA A 130 -8.76 6.78 7.09
CA ALA A 130 -8.72 7.73 5.99
C ALA A 130 -8.73 7.04 4.61
N LEU A 131 -8.15 5.84 4.52
CA LEU A 131 -8.03 5.03 3.30
C LEU A 131 -8.59 3.63 3.57
N PRO A 132 -9.92 3.43 3.44
CA PRO A 132 -10.56 2.15 3.79
C PRO A 132 -10.07 0.95 2.96
N ARG A 133 -9.46 1.20 1.81
CA ARG A 133 -8.85 0.17 0.92
C ARG A 133 -7.34 0.00 1.13
N LEU A 134 -6.75 0.70 2.10
CA LEU A 134 -5.38 0.46 2.54
C LEU A 134 -5.30 -0.83 3.34
N ARG A 135 -4.34 -1.68 3.00
CA ARG A 135 -3.96 -2.88 3.72
C ARG A 135 -2.46 -2.86 3.94
N CYS A 136 -2.05 -3.09 5.19
CA CYS A 136 -0.64 -3.21 5.53
C CYS A 136 -0.38 -4.66 5.97
N PHE A 137 0.70 -5.24 5.46
CA PHE A 137 1.15 -6.59 5.74
C PHE A 137 2.57 -6.53 6.30
N LEU A 138 2.76 -7.19 7.44
CA LEU A 138 4.10 -7.43 7.97
C LEU A 138 4.71 -8.62 7.22
N THR A 139 5.91 -8.42 6.70
CA THR A 139 6.61 -9.40 5.89
C THR A 139 7.98 -9.72 6.44
N HIS A 140 8.28 -11.00 6.61
CA HIS A 140 9.55 -11.51 7.10
C HIS A 140 10.15 -12.46 6.07
N ALA A 141 11.37 -12.21 5.63
CA ALA A 141 12.09 -13.19 4.84
C ALA A 141 12.63 -14.29 5.75
N LEU A 142 12.33 -15.52 5.39
CA LEU A 142 12.76 -16.71 6.10
C LEU A 142 13.66 -17.54 5.20
N GLU A 143 14.65 -18.19 5.79
CA GLU A 143 15.40 -19.26 5.15
C GLU A 143 15.00 -20.59 5.80
N VAL A 144 14.51 -21.51 4.97
CA VAL A 144 14.07 -22.85 5.37
C VAL A 144 14.85 -23.86 4.56
N ASN A 145 15.72 -24.62 5.22
CA ASN A 145 16.57 -25.64 4.57
C ASN A 145 17.39 -25.12 3.37
N GLY A 146 17.80 -23.85 3.40
CA GLY A 146 18.58 -23.19 2.33
C GLY A 146 17.75 -22.49 1.25
N GLU A 147 16.43 -22.61 1.29
CA GLU A 147 15.51 -21.89 0.40
C GLU A 147 15.00 -20.62 1.09
N ILE A 148 14.89 -19.52 0.34
CA ILE A 148 14.38 -18.25 0.85
C ILE A 148 12.91 -18.14 0.51
N GLY A 149 12.09 -17.85 1.52
CA GLY A 149 10.66 -17.61 1.38
C GLY A 149 10.22 -16.33 2.07
N LEU A 150 8.99 -15.92 1.78
CA LEU A 150 8.34 -14.80 2.45
C LEU A 150 7.27 -15.31 3.41
N TYR A 151 7.41 -14.99 4.68
CA TYR A 151 6.34 -15.13 5.65
C TYR A 151 5.58 -13.82 5.74
N ILE A 152 4.29 -13.88 5.42
CA ILE A 152 3.37 -12.75 5.51
C ILE A 152 2.53 -12.98 6.76
N GLU A 153 2.59 -12.07 7.72
CA GLU A 153 1.84 -12.24 8.95
C GLU A 153 0.33 -12.25 8.66
N PRO A 154 -0.40 -13.26 9.16
CA PRO A 154 -1.85 -13.30 9.01
C PRO A 154 -2.45 -12.12 9.74
N ARG A 155 -3.17 -11.27 9.01
CA ARG A 155 -3.91 -10.18 9.60
C ARG A 155 -5.25 -10.72 10.09
N GLU A 156 -5.51 -10.65 11.38
CA GLU A 156 -6.86 -10.92 11.88
C GLU A 156 -7.84 -10.01 11.13
N PRO A 157 -8.91 -10.56 10.52
CA PRO A 157 -9.93 -9.72 9.92
C PRO A 157 -10.42 -8.77 11.00
N ALA A 158 -10.51 -7.47 10.69
CA ALA A 158 -10.90 -6.43 11.64
C ALA A 158 -12.31 -6.69 12.19
N GLY A 159 -12.40 -7.56 13.18
CA GLY A 159 -13.60 -7.99 13.88
C GLY A 159 -13.50 -7.49 15.31
N THR A 160 -14.26 -6.43 15.60
CA THR A 160 -14.62 -6.00 16.95
C THR A 160 -13.46 -5.66 17.91
N ALA A 161 -12.65 -4.65 17.57
CA ALA A 161 -12.04 -3.86 18.64
C ALA A 161 -13.17 -3.09 19.39
N PRO A 162 -13.16 -3.02 20.73
CA PRO A 162 -14.22 -2.38 21.49
C PRO A 162 -14.30 -0.90 21.10
N ARG A 163 -15.52 -0.43 20.97
CA ARG A 163 -15.92 0.94 20.61
C ARG A 163 -15.49 1.92 21.72
N ALA A 164 -14.19 2.16 21.87
CA ALA A 164 -13.58 3.07 22.83
C ALA A 164 -12.54 3.95 22.14
N ALA A 165 -12.97 4.65 21.11
CA ALA A 165 -12.34 5.88 20.64
C ALA A 165 -13.46 6.85 20.27
N ARG A 166 -14.24 7.24 21.27
CA ARG A 166 -14.99 8.49 21.20
C ARG A 166 -13.98 9.62 21.37
N ASP A 167 -14.12 10.60 20.48
CA ASP A 167 -13.59 11.96 20.58
C ASP A 167 -12.09 12.14 20.34
N LEU A 168 -11.66 11.90 19.10
CA LEU A 168 -10.62 12.73 18.50
C LEU A 168 -11.30 13.68 17.50
N PRO A 169 -11.15 15.01 17.62
CA PRO A 169 -11.76 15.94 16.68
C PRO A 169 -11.20 15.69 15.27
N LEU A 170 -12.11 15.42 14.33
CA LEU A 170 -11.87 15.33 12.88
C LEU A 170 -11.51 16.72 12.33
N ASN A 171 -10.25 17.14 12.52
CA ASN A 171 -9.46 18.12 11.76
C ASN A 171 -8.57 18.97 12.68
N PRO A 172 -7.25 18.74 12.75
CA PRO A 172 -6.33 19.75 13.28
C PRO A 172 -6.03 20.88 12.29
N PHE A 173 -6.48 20.78 11.03
CA PHE A 173 -6.17 21.73 9.94
C PHE A 173 -7.35 22.63 9.54
N ARG A 174 -8.44 22.64 10.31
CA ARG A 174 -9.62 23.46 10.02
C ARG A 174 -9.89 24.51 11.10
N GLU A 175 -8.83 24.99 11.74
CA GLU A 175 -8.89 26.29 12.40
C GLU A 175 -8.76 27.35 11.30
N ALA A 176 -9.77 28.21 11.18
CA ALA A 176 -9.68 29.41 10.36
C ALA A 176 -8.40 30.17 10.74
N PRO A 177 -7.68 30.81 9.79
CA PRO A 177 -6.53 31.61 10.16
C PRO A 177 -6.99 32.64 11.20
N ALA A 178 -6.39 32.58 12.39
CA ALA A 178 -6.59 33.60 13.40
C ALA A 178 -6.34 34.95 12.71
N ALA A 179 -7.29 35.88 12.84
CA ALA A 179 -7.14 37.20 12.29
C ALA A 179 -5.81 37.78 12.80
N LEU A 180 -4.91 38.14 11.87
CA LEU A 180 -3.62 38.74 12.19
C LEU A 180 -3.84 39.91 13.13
N THR A 181 -3.02 39.99 14.17
CA THR A 181 -3.06 41.13 15.08
C THR A 181 -2.65 42.41 14.33
N PRO A 182 -3.08 43.60 14.80
CA PRO A 182 -2.69 44.86 14.18
C PRO A 182 -1.17 45.05 14.08
N GLU A 183 -0.40 44.45 15.00
CA GLU A 183 1.06 44.48 15.02
C GLU A 183 1.68 43.61 13.90
N GLU A 184 1.14 42.41 13.65
CA GLU A 184 1.60 41.53 12.55
C GLU A 184 1.30 42.11 11.16
N THR A 185 0.22 42.91 11.07
CA THR A 185 -0.17 43.58 9.82
C THR A 185 0.80 44.72 9.46
N ALA A 186 1.49 45.30 10.44
CA ALA A 186 2.43 46.40 10.23
C ALA A 186 3.77 45.91 9.66
N CYS A 187 4.24 44.72 10.05
CA CYS A 187 5.48 44.13 9.53
C CYS A 187 5.40 43.71 8.06
N LEU A 188 4.20 43.43 7.53
CA LEU A 188 4.01 42.99 6.15
C LEU A 188 3.91 44.15 5.13
N ARG A 189 3.94 45.41 5.59
CA ARG A 189 3.89 46.61 4.73
C ARG A 189 5.19 47.42 4.73
N GLY A 190 6.25 46.91 5.35
CA GLY A 190 7.59 47.51 5.35
C GLY A 190 8.43 47.02 4.18
#